data_AF-A0A3D5WJJ6-F1
#
_entry.id   AF-A0A3D5WJJ6-F1
#
_cell.length_a   1.000
_cell.length_b   1.000
_cell.length_c   1.000
_cell.angle_alpha   90.00
_cell.angle_beta   90.00
_cell.angle_gamma   90.00
#
_symmetry.space_group_name_H-M   'P 1'
#
loop_
_entity.id
_entity.type
_entity.pdbx_description
1 polymer ?
#
loop_
_entity_poly.entity_id
_entity_poly.type
_entity_poly.pdbx_seq_one_letter_code
_entity_poly.pdbx_strand_id
1 'polypeptide(L)'
;DVPDSFVVNVGSGKDEDVLFATHRYDRIFDEKCRVMDGLTVPFRLHQEDFSQAMGISSGHKYEHNGEGYLKRMCDILKKYSSNPMEDQLKLWDICVFNYLIGNTDNHIKNVSLLYASDMASIRLAPAYDIVCTMIYPSSTTEMAVSIGCEYDIHKIKREHFCRELKNIGIGEKLAMRHYDDMLSRIESALEESCETLMQQGFIQAKDMKKRILEVRKPAWM
;
A
#
# COMPACT_ATOMS: atom_id res chain seq x y z
N ASP A 1 0.96 -7.72 -3.94
CA ASP A 1 2.39 -7.74 -4.30
C ASP A 1 3.07 -6.60 -3.56
N VAL A 2 4.17 -6.88 -2.88
CA VAL A 2 4.95 -5.92 -2.09
C VAL A 2 6.43 -6.25 -2.28
N PRO A 3 7.34 -5.26 -2.31
CA PRO A 3 8.75 -5.54 -2.45
C PRO A 3 9.35 -6.16 -1.18
N ASP A 4 10.33 -7.03 -1.37
CA ASP A 4 11.08 -7.61 -0.26
C ASP A 4 11.73 -6.51 0.57
N SER A 5 11.51 -6.58 1.89
CA SER A 5 12.07 -5.65 2.85
C SER A 5 12.73 -6.40 4.00
N PHE A 6 13.81 -5.83 4.51
CA PHE A 6 14.64 -6.46 5.53
C PHE A 6 15.15 -5.42 6.52
N VAL A 7 15.33 -5.87 7.76
CA VAL A 7 15.90 -5.06 8.83
C VAL A 7 17.41 -5.26 8.84
N VAL A 8 18.17 -4.18 8.74
CA VAL A 8 19.64 -4.19 8.77
C VAL A 8 20.10 -3.53 10.06
N ASN A 9 20.93 -4.24 10.83
CA ASN A 9 21.65 -3.64 11.95
C ASN A 9 23.05 -3.25 11.49
N VAL A 10 23.36 -1.95 11.48
CA VAL A 10 24.63 -1.40 11.01
C VAL A 10 25.62 -1.08 12.14
N GLY A 11 25.33 -1.44 13.38
CA GLY A 11 26.15 -1.04 14.52
C GLY A 11 25.94 -1.88 15.79
N SER A 12 25.80 -1.19 16.92
CA SER A 12 25.78 -1.78 18.28
C SER A 12 24.44 -2.38 18.67
N GLY A 13 23.42 -2.29 17.81
CA GLY A 13 22.06 -2.74 18.10
C GLY A 13 21.22 -1.73 18.89
N LYS A 14 21.59 -0.45 18.88
CA LYS A 14 20.71 0.64 19.31
C LYS A 14 19.69 0.95 18.22
N ASP A 15 18.57 1.60 18.58
CA ASP A 15 17.52 1.98 17.62
C ASP A 15 18.05 2.82 16.44
N GLU A 16 19.04 3.68 16.69
CA GLU A 16 19.72 4.50 15.66
C GLU A 16 20.55 3.68 14.65
N ASP A 17 20.91 2.45 15.00
CA ASP A 17 21.70 1.53 14.18
C ASP A 17 20.81 0.57 13.37
N VAL A 18 19.48 0.67 13.48
CA VAL A 18 18.53 -0.22 12.80
C VAL A 18 17.89 0.48 11.60
N LEU A 19 18.12 -0.07 10.41
CA LEU A 19 17.57 0.41 9.15
C LEU A 19 16.50 -0.55 8.63
N PHE A 20 15.44 0.00 8.06
CA PHE A 20 14.49 -0.75 7.24
C PHE A 20 14.84 -0.54 5.76
N ALA A 21 15.31 -1.59 5.10
CA ALA A 21 15.74 -1.55 3.72
C ALA A 21 14.76 -2.31 2.83
N THR A 22 14.34 -1.68 1.74
CA THR A 22 13.39 -2.26 0.79
C THR A 22 14.05 -2.39 -0.58
N HIS A 23 13.90 -3.55 -1.21
CA HIS A 23 14.38 -3.77 -2.56
C HIS A 23 13.56 -2.92 -3.54
N ARG A 24 14.25 -2.12 -4.37
CA ARG A 24 13.59 -1.21 -5.29
C ARG A 24 13.07 -1.97 -6.52
N TYR A 25 11.75 -2.04 -6.66
CA TYR A 25 11.10 -2.69 -7.81
C TYR A 25 11.35 -1.98 -9.15
N ASP A 26 11.78 -0.71 -9.13
CA ASP A 26 12.14 0.07 -10.32
C ASP A 26 13.63 -0.05 -10.71
N ARG A 27 14.33 -1.04 -10.13
CA ARG A 27 15.74 -1.37 -10.43
C ARG A 27 15.84 -2.84 -10.81
N ILE A 28 16.23 -3.11 -12.05
CA ILE A 28 16.49 -4.46 -12.53
C ILE A 28 18.00 -4.68 -12.58
N PHE A 29 18.43 -5.76 -11.92
CA PHE A 29 19.78 -6.29 -12.03
C PHE A 29 19.74 -7.56 -12.87
N ASP A 30 20.37 -7.52 -14.05
CA ASP A 30 20.51 -8.66 -14.94
C ASP A 30 21.96 -8.75 -15.46
N GLU A 31 22.26 -9.82 -16.20
CA GLU A 31 23.61 -10.05 -16.77
C GLU A 31 24.02 -8.99 -17.81
N LYS A 32 23.07 -8.18 -18.30
CA LYS A 32 23.30 -7.13 -19.31
C LYS A 32 23.62 -5.78 -18.66
N CYS A 33 23.47 -5.67 -17.34
CA CYS A 33 23.77 -4.45 -16.60
C CYS A 33 25.26 -4.11 -16.70
N ARG A 34 25.56 -2.85 -17.05
CA ARG A 34 26.94 -2.37 -17.13
C ARG A 34 27.58 -2.30 -15.74
N VAL A 35 28.89 -2.45 -15.69
CA VAL A 35 29.69 -2.25 -14.47
C VAL A 35 30.38 -0.89 -14.55
N MET A 36 30.34 -0.12 -13.46
CA MET A 36 31.00 1.17 -13.32
C MET A 36 31.66 1.22 -11.93
N ASP A 37 32.97 1.49 -11.87
CA ASP A 37 33.76 1.49 -10.64
C ASP A 37 33.61 0.21 -9.79
N GLY A 38 33.52 -0.94 -10.45
CA GLY A 38 33.34 -2.24 -9.79
C GLY A 38 31.93 -2.53 -9.28
N LEU A 39 30.97 -1.61 -9.52
CA LEU A 39 29.57 -1.75 -9.11
C LEU A 39 28.66 -2.00 -10.32
N THR A 40 27.74 -2.94 -10.19
CA THR A 40 26.69 -3.17 -11.19
C THR A 40 25.71 -2.00 -11.20
N VAL A 41 25.57 -1.35 -12.35
CA VAL A 41 24.61 -0.27 -12.54
C VAL A 41 23.28 -0.88 -13.00
N PRO A 42 22.21 -0.80 -12.19
CA PRO A 42 20.94 -1.41 -12.55
C PRO A 42 20.29 -0.71 -13.75
N PHE A 43 19.54 -1.47 -14.53
CA PHE A 43 18.57 -0.89 -15.45
C PHE A 43 17.45 -0.23 -14.62
N ARG A 44 17.05 0.98 -15.03
CA ARG A 44 16.03 1.77 -14.33
C ARG A 44 14.73 1.68 -15.11
N LEU A 45 13.70 1.15 -14.49
CA LEU A 45 12.34 1.26 -15.01
C LEU A 45 11.80 2.66 -14.75
N HIS A 46 11.03 3.19 -15.70
CA HIS A 46 10.32 4.45 -15.45
C HIS A 46 9.15 4.19 -14.50
N GLN A 47 8.97 5.09 -13.54
CA GLN A 47 7.92 5.04 -12.53
C GLN A 47 7.39 6.45 -12.33
N GLU A 48 6.08 6.57 -12.16
CA GLU A 48 5.43 7.80 -11.71
C GLU A 48 4.39 7.48 -10.63
N ASP A 49 4.29 8.34 -9.62
CA ASP A 49 3.24 8.22 -8.60
C ASP A 49 1.89 8.76 -9.12
N PHE A 50 0.79 8.44 -8.45
CA PHE A 50 -0.53 8.91 -8.92
C PHE A 50 -0.75 10.42 -8.75
N SER A 51 0.06 11.12 -7.94
CA SER A 51 0.08 12.59 -7.94
C SER A 51 0.55 13.10 -9.31
N GLN A 52 1.64 12.54 -9.82
CA GLN A 52 2.19 12.87 -11.14
C GLN A 52 1.22 12.47 -12.26
N ALA A 53 0.73 11.23 -12.26
CA ALA A 53 -0.15 10.71 -13.29
C ALA A 53 -1.48 11.49 -13.40
N MET A 54 -1.98 12.02 -12.27
CA MET A 54 -3.20 12.84 -12.23
C MET A 54 -2.95 14.35 -12.41
N GLY A 55 -1.68 14.80 -12.45
CA GLY A 55 -1.33 16.22 -12.50
C GLY A 55 -1.65 16.99 -11.21
N ILE A 56 -1.63 16.32 -10.06
CA ILE A 56 -1.91 16.90 -8.74
C ILE A 56 -0.60 17.28 -8.07
N SER A 57 -0.53 18.47 -7.46
CA SER A 57 0.68 18.91 -6.76
C SER A 57 0.88 18.14 -5.45
N SER A 58 2.13 18.03 -4.99
CA SER A 58 2.44 17.29 -3.76
C SER A 58 1.75 17.85 -2.51
N GLY A 59 1.33 19.12 -2.51
CA GLY A 59 0.58 19.73 -1.41
C GLY A 59 -0.86 19.22 -1.31
N HIS A 60 -1.38 18.62 -2.37
CA HIS A 60 -2.72 18.02 -2.46
C HIS A 60 -2.64 16.49 -2.55
N LYS A 61 -1.64 15.88 -1.90
CA LYS A 61 -1.50 14.42 -1.89
C LYS A 61 -2.65 13.72 -1.15
N TYR A 62 -3.28 14.40 -0.18
CA TYR A 62 -4.47 13.93 0.51
C TYR A 62 -5.73 14.38 -0.22
N GLU A 63 -6.70 13.49 -0.33
CA GLU A 63 -8.00 13.82 -0.89
C GLU A 63 -8.77 14.75 0.05
N HIS A 64 -9.38 15.79 -0.51
CA HIS A 64 -10.30 16.66 0.20
C HIS A 64 -11.60 16.84 -0.61
N ASN A 65 -12.69 17.18 0.07
CA ASN A 65 -13.93 17.62 -0.57
C ASN A 65 -14.52 16.67 -1.64
N GLY A 66 -14.32 15.35 -1.49
CA GLY A 66 -14.87 14.34 -2.40
C GLY A 66 -14.31 14.42 -3.82
N GLU A 67 -13.04 14.78 -3.99
CA GLU A 67 -12.35 14.82 -5.29
C GLU A 67 -12.25 13.46 -6.01
N GLY A 68 -12.60 12.36 -5.33
CA GLY A 68 -12.75 11.04 -5.93
C GLY A 68 -11.42 10.47 -6.38
N TYR A 69 -10.37 10.57 -5.55
CA TYR A 69 -9.02 10.15 -5.92
C TYR A 69 -8.97 8.67 -6.29
N LEU A 70 -9.66 7.79 -5.54
CA LEU A 70 -9.72 6.37 -5.89
C LEU A 70 -10.35 6.13 -7.28
N LYS A 71 -11.42 6.87 -7.61
CA LYS A 71 -12.03 6.83 -8.94
C LYS A 71 -11.06 7.27 -10.03
N ARG A 72 -10.38 8.40 -9.84
CA ARG A 72 -9.42 8.94 -10.81
C ARG A 72 -8.25 7.98 -11.03
N MET A 73 -7.74 7.35 -9.97
CA MET A 73 -6.72 6.31 -10.08
C MET A 73 -7.24 5.09 -10.86
N CYS A 74 -8.47 4.62 -10.58
CA CYS A 74 -9.09 3.52 -11.33
C CYS A 74 -9.31 3.87 -12.81
N ASP A 75 -9.69 5.10 -13.13
CA ASP A 75 -9.88 5.57 -14.52
C ASP A 75 -8.55 5.63 -15.29
N ILE A 76 -7.46 6.05 -14.65
CA ILE A 76 -6.11 5.98 -15.23
C ILE A 76 -5.73 4.53 -15.52
N LEU A 77 -5.91 3.62 -14.56
CA LEU A 77 -5.64 2.19 -14.77
C LEU A 77 -6.52 1.62 -15.89
N LYS A 78 -7.79 2.02 -15.95
CA LYS A 78 -8.73 1.62 -17.02
C LYS A 78 -8.21 1.98 -18.40
N LYS A 79 -7.62 3.17 -18.51
CA LYS A 79 -7.23 3.77 -19.78
C LYS A 79 -5.84 3.35 -20.24
N TYR A 80 -4.89 3.18 -19.32
CA TYR A 80 -3.48 3.08 -19.66
C TYR A 80 -2.81 1.77 -19.21
N SER A 81 -3.39 1.03 -18.25
CA SER A 81 -2.81 -0.25 -17.87
C SER A 81 -2.90 -1.25 -19.03
N SER A 82 -1.85 -2.05 -19.19
CA SER A 82 -1.85 -3.20 -20.08
C SER A 82 -2.66 -4.40 -19.55
N ASN A 83 -3.04 -4.40 -18.27
CA ASN A 83 -4.04 -5.31 -17.70
C ASN A 83 -4.98 -4.57 -16.71
N PRO A 84 -5.95 -3.79 -17.23
CA PRO A 84 -6.76 -2.90 -16.40
C PRO A 84 -7.54 -3.58 -15.28
N MET A 85 -8.13 -4.75 -15.57
CA MET A 85 -8.97 -5.45 -14.59
C MET A 85 -8.15 -5.95 -13.40
N GLU A 86 -6.99 -6.55 -13.67
CA GLU A 86 -6.08 -7.03 -12.62
C GLU A 86 -5.56 -5.86 -11.77
N ASP A 87 -5.15 -4.77 -12.42
CA ASP A 87 -4.56 -3.63 -11.70
C ASP A 87 -5.60 -2.84 -10.90
N GLN A 88 -6.84 -2.73 -11.38
CA GLN A 88 -7.94 -2.14 -10.61
C GLN A 88 -8.27 -2.98 -9.37
N LEU A 89 -8.27 -4.31 -9.49
CA LEU A 89 -8.45 -5.20 -8.33
C LEU A 89 -7.27 -5.12 -7.36
N LYS A 90 -6.03 -4.99 -7.85
CA LYS A 90 -4.87 -4.75 -6.98
C LYS A 90 -4.98 -3.42 -6.24
N LEU A 91 -5.39 -2.35 -6.91
CA LEU A 91 -5.61 -1.05 -6.27
C LEU A 91 -6.72 -1.13 -5.21
N TRP A 92 -7.80 -1.87 -5.50
CA TRP A 92 -8.84 -2.18 -4.53
C TRP A 92 -8.28 -2.93 -3.31
N ASP A 93 -7.47 -3.96 -3.53
CA ASP A 93 -6.86 -4.75 -2.46
C ASP A 93 -5.95 -3.89 -1.58
N ILE A 94 -5.18 -2.98 -2.18
CA ILE A 94 -4.36 -1.99 -1.46
C ILE A 94 -5.25 -1.08 -0.60
N CYS A 95 -6.35 -0.56 -1.14
CA CYS A 95 -7.28 0.30 -0.42
C CYS A 95 -7.88 -0.41 0.81
N VAL A 96 -8.39 -1.63 0.61
CA VAL A 96 -8.97 -2.45 1.68
C VAL A 96 -7.92 -2.80 2.72
N PHE A 97 -6.73 -3.23 2.30
CA PHE A 97 -5.67 -3.60 3.23
C PHE A 97 -5.26 -2.42 4.11
N ASN A 98 -5.05 -1.24 3.53
CA ASN A 98 -4.73 -0.01 4.29
C ASN A 98 -5.82 0.34 5.30
N TYR A 99 -7.11 0.17 4.95
CA TYR A 99 -8.20 0.31 5.92
C TYR A 99 -8.10 -0.72 7.06
N LEU A 100 -7.91 -2.01 6.73
CA LEU A 100 -7.90 -3.09 7.72
C LEU A 100 -6.77 -2.92 8.73
N ILE A 101 -5.56 -2.56 8.25
CA ILE A 101 -4.41 -2.33 9.12
C ILE A 101 -4.45 -0.96 9.80
N GLY A 102 -5.27 -0.01 9.36
CA GLY A 102 -5.28 1.33 9.93
C GLY A 102 -4.15 2.22 9.45
N ASN A 103 -3.86 2.20 8.15
CA ASN A 103 -2.97 3.15 7.49
C ASN A 103 -3.77 4.35 6.98
N THR A 104 -3.80 5.42 7.76
CA THR A 104 -4.47 6.68 7.40
C THR A 104 -3.61 7.58 6.50
N ASP A 105 -2.32 7.28 6.34
CA ASP A 105 -1.37 8.09 5.54
C ASP A 105 -1.13 7.54 4.12
N ASN A 106 -1.93 6.58 3.66
CA ASN A 106 -1.83 6.03 2.30
C ASN A 106 -2.39 6.98 1.23
N HIS A 107 -1.67 8.07 0.98
CA HIS A 107 -2.01 9.11 0.02
C HIS A 107 -1.59 8.77 -1.42
N ILE A 108 -1.98 9.57 -2.41
CA ILE A 108 -1.78 9.26 -3.85
C ILE A 108 -0.32 9.18 -4.30
N LYS A 109 0.64 9.61 -3.48
CA LYS A 109 2.08 9.39 -3.74
C LYS A 109 2.58 8.01 -3.33
N ASN A 110 1.79 7.25 -2.58
CA ASN A 110 2.08 5.89 -2.11
C ASN A 110 1.51 4.81 -3.03
N VAL A 111 1.03 5.23 -4.20
CA VAL A 111 0.59 4.37 -5.29
C VAL A 111 1.32 4.85 -6.53
N SER A 112 1.87 3.94 -7.32
CA SER A 112 2.63 4.26 -8.52
C SER A 112 2.24 3.40 -9.73
N LEU A 113 2.47 3.95 -10.91
CA LEU A 113 2.54 3.23 -12.17
C LEU A 113 3.98 2.85 -12.47
N LEU A 114 4.18 1.66 -13.02
CA LEU A 114 5.47 1.14 -13.45
C LEU A 114 5.42 0.84 -14.94
N TYR A 115 6.41 1.37 -15.67
CA TYR A 115 6.57 1.19 -17.09
C TYR A 115 7.55 0.05 -17.35
N ALA A 116 7.22 -0.83 -18.30
CA ALA A 116 8.16 -1.84 -18.77
C ALA A 116 9.41 -1.22 -19.39
N SER A 117 10.47 -2.01 -19.52
CA SER A 117 11.76 -1.56 -20.04
C SER A 117 11.71 -0.99 -21.45
N ASP A 118 10.74 -1.42 -22.26
CA ASP A 118 10.48 -0.94 -23.61
C ASP A 118 9.44 0.19 -23.68
N MET A 119 8.91 0.63 -22.51
CA MET A 119 7.84 1.61 -22.37
C MET A 119 6.52 1.21 -23.04
N ALA A 120 6.38 -0.03 -23.52
CA ALA A 120 5.20 -0.49 -24.27
C ALA A 120 4.03 -0.88 -23.35
N SER A 121 4.31 -1.16 -22.07
CA SER A 121 3.30 -1.53 -21.10
C SER A 121 3.44 -0.74 -19.81
N ILE A 122 2.29 -0.40 -19.24
CA ILE A 122 2.15 0.26 -17.95
C ILE A 122 1.36 -0.70 -17.06
N ARG A 123 1.78 -0.84 -15.81
CA ARG A 123 1.11 -1.64 -14.78
C ARG A 123 1.08 -0.87 -13.47
N LEU A 124 0.17 -1.25 -12.57
CA LEU A 124 0.26 -0.82 -11.17
C LEU A 124 1.54 -1.39 -10.55
N ALA A 125 2.32 -0.53 -9.89
CA ALA A 125 3.53 -0.94 -9.17
C ALA A 125 3.17 -1.80 -7.94
N PRO A 126 4.12 -2.61 -7.41
CA PRO A 126 3.97 -3.23 -6.11
C PRO A 126 3.62 -2.20 -5.03
N ALA A 127 2.84 -2.58 -4.02
CA ALA A 127 2.47 -1.68 -2.95
C ALA A 127 3.67 -1.39 -2.04
N TYR A 128 3.81 -0.15 -1.58
CA TYR A 128 4.92 0.31 -0.73
C TYR A 128 4.40 1.32 0.31
N ASP A 129 5.25 1.63 1.29
CA ASP A 129 4.92 2.57 2.38
C ASP A 129 3.64 2.20 3.14
N ILE A 130 3.58 0.92 3.53
CA ILE A 130 2.48 0.32 4.25
C ILE A 130 2.82 0.35 5.74
N VAL A 131 2.09 1.16 6.51
CA VAL A 131 2.31 1.33 7.95
C VAL A 131 0.99 1.44 8.68
N CYS A 132 0.79 0.72 9.79
CA CYS A 132 -0.33 0.98 10.68
C CYS A 132 -0.08 2.30 11.42
N THR A 133 -0.62 3.40 10.91
CA THR A 133 -0.44 4.73 11.53
C THR A 133 -1.30 4.89 12.78
N MET A 134 -2.43 4.19 12.86
CA MET A 134 -3.36 4.28 13.99
C MET A 134 -2.79 3.85 15.35
N ILE A 135 -1.66 3.14 15.39
CA ILE A 135 -0.97 2.84 16.66
C ILE A 135 -0.36 4.08 17.31
N TYR A 136 -0.19 5.17 16.58
CA TYR A 136 0.39 6.42 17.07
C TYR A 136 -0.74 7.37 17.49
N PRO A 137 -0.87 7.73 18.79
CA PRO A 137 -2.00 8.52 19.28
C PRO A 137 -2.16 9.91 18.64
N SER A 138 -1.10 10.45 18.05
CA SER A 138 -1.09 11.74 17.36
C SER A 138 -1.51 11.66 15.89
N SER A 139 -1.69 10.46 15.35
CA SER A 139 -2.09 10.28 13.96
C SER A 139 -3.54 10.65 13.73
N THR A 140 -3.82 11.18 12.54
CA THR A 140 -5.20 11.45 12.09
C THR A 140 -5.98 10.16 11.94
N THR A 141 -7.28 10.23 12.22
CA THR A 141 -8.26 9.17 11.93
C THR A 141 -8.81 9.25 10.51
N GLU A 142 -8.58 10.38 9.82
CA GLU A 142 -9.01 10.60 8.44
C GLU A 142 -8.11 9.82 7.47
N MET A 143 -8.70 8.91 6.69
CA MET A 143 -8.04 8.23 5.58
C MET A 143 -7.62 9.23 4.52
N ALA A 144 -6.41 9.06 3.96
CA ALA A 144 -5.89 9.93 2.92
C ALA A 144 -6.71 9.94 1.60
N VAL A 145 -7.51 8.90 1.36
CA VAL A 145 -8.43 8.76 0.23
C VAL A 145 -9.75 8.24 0.81
N SER A 146 -10.87 8.84 0.41
CA SER A 146 -12.18 8.48 0.94
C SER A 146 -12.65 7.11 0.44
N ILE A 147 -13.50 6.47 1.24
CA ILE A 147 -14.21 5.24 0.85
C ILE A 147 -15.70 5.57 0.95
N GLY A 148 -16.41 5.63 -0.17
CA GLY A 148 -17.84 5.91 -0.20
C GLY A 148 -18.21 7.28 0.35
N CYS A 149 -17.33 8.27 0.15
CA CYS A 149 -17.38 9.62 0.72
C CYS A 149 -17.21 9.71 2.25
N GLU A 150 -16.75 8.65 2.91
CA GLU A 150 -16.36 8.68 4.31
C GLU A 150 -14.83 8.62 4.42
N TYR A 151 -14.28 9.46 5.30
CA TYR A 151 -12.84 9.60 5.52
C TYR A 151 -12.46 9.07 6.90
N ASP A 152 -13.31 9.27 7.91
CA ASP A 152 -13.02 8.86 9.27
C ASP A 152 -13.02 7.33 9.36
N ILE A 153 -11.85 6.75 9.59
CA ILE A 153 -11.64 5.31 9.59
C ILE A 153 -12.56 4.57 10.59
N HIS A 154 -13.04 5.25 11.63
CA HIS A 154 -13.97 4.68 12.61
C HIS A 154 -15.43 4.65 12.13
N LYS A 155 -15.78 5.47 11.14
CA LYS A 155 -17.13 5.55 10.56
C LYS A 155 -17.29 4.74 9.28
N ILE A 156 -16.17 4.41 8.61
CA ILE A 156 -16.17 3.56 7.43
C ILE A 156 -16.74 2.18 7.78
N LYS A 157 -17.67 1.72 6.95
CA LYS A 157 -18.45 0.48 7.09
C LYS A 157 -18.54 -0.20 5.73
N ARG A 158 -18.95 -1.47 5.71
CA ARG A 158 -19.15 -2.27 4.49
C ARG A 158 -19.98 -1.55 3.41
N GLU A 159 -21.01 -0.79 3.79
CA GLU A 159 -21.84 -0.02 2.86
C GLU A 159 -21.08 1.08 2.10
N HIS A 160 -20.04 1.65 2.72
CA HIS A 160 -19.16 2.63 2.10
C HIS A 160 -18.30 1.99 1.00
N PHE A 161 -17.78 0.78 1.25
CA PHE A 161 -17.08 -0.01 0.24
C PHE A 161 -18.00 -0.35 -0.94
N CYS A 162 -19.23 -0.83 -0.69
CA CYS A 162 -20.20 -1.08 -1.76
C CYS A 162 -20.54 0.20 -2.57
N ARG A 163 -20.64 1.36 -1.89
CA ARG A 163 -20.86 2.64 -2.56
C ARG A 163 -19.67 3.04 -3.43
N GLU A 164 -18.46 2.86 -2.92
CA GLU A 164 -17.22 3.17 -3.65
C GLU A 164 -17.07 2.26 -4.88
N LEU A 165 -17.40 0.98 -4.77
CA LEU A 165 -17.37 0.04 -5.90
C LEU A 165 -18.29 0.47 -7.04
N LYS A 166 -19.48 1.00 -6.71
CA LYS A 166 -20.39 1.60 -7.70
C LYS A 166 -19.80 2.86 -8.33
N ASN A 167 -19.12 3.69 -7.53
CA ASN A 167 -18.44 4.88 -8.02
C ASN A 167 -17.31 4.53 -9.00
N ILE A 168 -16.41 3.61 -8.63
CA ILE A 168 -15.25 3.21 -9.43
C ILE A 168 -15.57 2.26 -10.59
N GLY A 169 -16.75 1.64 -10.58
CA GLY A 169 -17.23 0.80 -11.67
C GLY A 169 -16.58 -0.58 -11.72
N ILE A 170 -16.12 -1.10 -10.57
CA ILE A 170 -15.62 -2.47 -10.43
C ILE A 170 -16.78 -3.38 -10.01
N GLY A 171 -16.79 -4.63 -10.49
CA GLY A 171 -17.83 -5.60 -10.17
C GLY A 171 -17.91 -5.92 -8.67
N GLU A 172 -19.00 -5.47 -8.03
CA GLU A 172 -19.18 -5.52 -6.57
C GLU A 172 -18.95 -6.92 -5.98
N LYS A 173 -19.51 -7.96 -6.61
CA LYS A 173 -19.39 -9.35 -6.12
C LYS A 173 -17.94 -9.83 -6.03
N LEU A 174 -17.11 -9.50 -7.02
CA LEU A 174 -15.72 -9.93 -7.05
C LEU A 174 -14.87 -9.15 -6.05
N ALA A 175 -15.01 -7.82 -6.02
CA ALA A 175 -14.25 -6.97 -5.13
C ALA A 175 -14.62 -7.15 -3.65
N MET A 176 -15.91 -7.34 -3.34
CA MET A 176 -16.32 -7.65 -1.97
C MET A 176 -15.88 -9.04 -1.52
N ARG A 177 -15.72 -10.01 -2.44
CA ARG A 177 -15.09 -11.28 -2.10
C ARG A 177 -13.64 -11.09 -1.65
N HIS A 178 -12.86 -10.26 -2.35
CA HIS A 178 -11.49 -9.92 -1.92
C HIS A 178 -11.48 -9.25 -0.54
N TYR A 179 -12.42 -8.33 -0.29
CA TYR A 179 -12.60 -7.72 1.02
C TYR A 179 -12.87 -8.77 2.11
N ASP A 180 -13.84 -9.65 1.89
CA ASP A 180 -14.23 -10.68 2.86
C ASP A 180 -13.08 -11.69 3.08
N ASP A 181 -12.37 -12.06 2.02
CA ASP A 181 -11.19 -12.96 2.06
C ASP A 181 -10.02 -12.33 2.85
N MET A 182 -9.74 -11.03 2.68
CA MET A 182 -8.71 -10.32 3.46
C MET A 182 -9.12 -10.18 4.93
N LEU A 183 -10.37 -9.76 5.17
CA LEU A 183 -10.91 -9.56 6.52
C LEU A 183 -10.86 -10.86 7.33
N SER A 184 -11.25 -11.99 6.74
CA SER A 184 -11.23 -13.29 7.41
C SER A 184 -9.82 -13.80 7.77
N ARG A 185 -8.77 -13.27 7.13
CA ARG A 185 -7.38 -13.72 7.28
C ARG A 185 -6.48 -12.72 8.02
N ILE A 186 -6.92 -11.49 8.25
CA ILE A 186 -6.04 -10.44 8.76
C ILE A 186 -5.51 -10.75 10.17
N GLU A 187 -6.34 -11.31 11.05
CA GLU A 187 -5.93 -11.63 12.42
C GLU A 187 -4.91 -12.77 12.45
N SER A 188 -5.13 -13.84 11.67
CA SER A 188 -4.17 -14.95 11.58
C SER A 188 -2.88 -14.56 10.88
N ALA A 189 -2.95 -13.73 9.83
CA ALA A 189 -1.76 -13.20 9.16
C ALA A 189 -0.93 -12.30 10.10
N LEU A 190 -1.58 -11.51 10.96
CA LEU A 190 -0.90 -10.72 11.98
C LEU A 190 -0.22 -11.60 13.05
N GLU A 191 -0.86 -12.69 13.45
CA GLU A 191 -0.25 -13.68 14.37
C GLU A 191 0.99 -14.32 13.75
N GLU A 192 0.87 -14.83 12.52
CA GLU A 192 1.98 -15.45 11.78
C GLU A 192 3.15 -14.47 11.57
N SER A 193 2.84 -13.21 11.24
CA SER A 193 3.85 -12.15 11.10
C SER A 193 4.56 -11.86 12.42
N CYS A 194 3.82 -11.82 13.54
CA CYS A 194 4.38 -11.62 14.86
C CYS A 194 5.31 -12.79 15.24
N GLU A 195 4.89 -14.03 15.03
CA GLU A 195 5.69 -15.22 15.32
C GLU A 195 6.98 -15.24 14.49
N THR A 196 6.87 -14.94 13.19
CA THR A 196 8.02 -14.87 12.27
C THR A 196 9.04 -13.83 12.74
N LEU A 197 8.60 -12.63 13.09
CA LEU A 197 9.49 -11.57 13.59
C LEU A 197 10.13 -11.93 14.93
N MET A 198 9.38 -12.56 15.84
CA MET A 198 9.92 -13.04 17.11
C MET A 198 11.00 -14.11 16.90
N GLN A 199 10.81 -15.03 15.96
CA GLN A 199 11.82 -16.04 15.61
C GLN A 199 13.10 -15.43 15.03
N GLN A 200 13.00 -14.26 14.40
CA GLN A 200 14.16 -13.48 13.92
C GLN A 200 14.81 -12.61 15.02
N GLY A 201 14.29 -12.64 16.25
CA GLY A 201 14.83 -11.91 17.40
C GLY A 201 14.12 -10.59 17.72
N PHE A 202 13.09 -10.19 16.96
CA PHE A 202 12.32 -8.97 17.21
C PHE A 202 11.23 -9.20 18.26
N ILE A 203 11.63 -9.34 19.53
CA ILE A 203 10.70 -9.67 20.64
C ILE A 203 9.59 -8.63 20.84
N GLN A 204 9.83 -7.37 20.47
CA GLN A 204 8.87 -6.26 20.55
C GLN A 204 7.71 -6.39 19.54
N ALA A 205 7.79 -7.33 18.58
CA ALA A 205 6.70 -7.61 17.66
C ALA A 205 5.39 -7.98 18.39
N LYS A 206 5.50 -8.62 19.57
CA LYS A 206 4.33 -8.96 20.40
C LYS A 206 3.58 -7.72 20.91
N ASP A 207 4.32 -6.69 21.32
CA ASP A 207 3.73 -5.42 21.77
C ASP A 207 3.14 -4.66 20.59
N MET A 208 3.79 -4.70 19.43
CA MET A 208 3.25 -4.11 18.20
C MET A 208 1.93 -4.76 17.78
N LYS A 209 1.87 -6.09 17.76
CA LYS A 209 0.63 -6.85 17.51
C LYS A 209 -0.48 -6.41 18.46
N LYS A 210 -0.17 -6.32 19.77
CA LYS A 210 -1.15 -5.90 20.78
C LYS A 210 -1.73 -4.51 20.46
N ARG A 211 -0.87 -3.54 20.14
CA ARG A 211 -1.28 -2.18 19.77
C ARG A 211 -2.14 -2.15 18.50
N ILE A 212 -1.79 -2.94 17.49
CA ILE A 212 -2.59 -3.06 16.26
C ILE A 212 -3.98 -3.63 16.58
N LEU A 213 -4.05 -4.70 17.39
CA LEU A 213 -5.32 -5.30 17.79
C LEU A 213 -6.19 -4.32 18.61
N GLU A 214 -5.59 -3.55 19.52
CA GLU A 214 -6.30 -2.55 20.31
C GLU A 214 -7.00 -1.50 19.44
N VAL A 215 -6.34 -1.04 18.37
CA VAL A 215 -6.88 0.03 17.52
C VAL A 215 -7.71 -0.46 16.32
N ARG A 216 -7.50 -1.71 15.85
CA ARG A 216 -8.16 -2.23 14.63
C ARG A 216 -9.11 -3.40 14.82
N LYS A 217 -8.95 -4.23 15.85
CA LYS A 217 -9.86 -5.39 16.07
C LYS A 217 -11.35 -5.02 16.11
N PRO A 218 -11.77 -3.87 16.67
CA PRO A 218 -13.18 -3.45 16.61
C PRO A 218 -13.74 -3.29 15.18
N ALA A 219 -12.90 -2.99 14.19
CA ALA A 219 -13.31 -2.87 12.80
C ALA A 219 -13.40 -4.24 12.08
N TRP A 220 -12.95 -5.32 12.71
CA TRP A 220 -12.96 -6.66 12.13
C TRP A 220 -14.15 -7.52 12.61
N MET A 221 -14.89 -7.05 13.62
CA MET A 221 -16.06 -7.69 14.21
C MET A 221 -17.36 -7.15 13.62
#